data_AF-A0A7R9H178-F1
#
_entry.id   AF-A0A7R9H178-F1
#
_cell.length_a   1.000
_cell.length_b   1.000
_cell.length_c   1.000
_cell.angle_alpha   90.00
_cell.angle_beta   90.00
_cell.angle_gamma   90.00
#
_symmetry.space_group_name_H-M   'P 1'
#
loop_
_entity.id
_entity.type
_entity.pdbx_description
1 polymer ?
#
loop_
_entity_poly.entity_id
_entity_poly.type
_entity_poly.pdbx_seq_one_letter_code
_entity_poly.pdbx_strand_id
1 'polypeptide(L)'
;MVNVPKQRRTFCKKCKKHRPHKVTQYKKSKERQASQGRRRYDRKQQGFGGQTKPIFRKKAKTTKKIVLRMECTECKYRKQIPLKRCKHFELGGDKKRKQNNPALLAYFFIGLHTAATGQRGNDRPQTQLVLIDPLPSVQWQRCKVQSYLDLFRYGEVPWCNRS
;
A
#
# COMPACT_ATOMS: atom_id res chain seq x y z
N MET A 1 7.89 7.81 3.43
CA MET A 1 6.47 7.49 3.18
C MET A 1 5.75 7.34 4.51
N VAL A 2 4.51 7.82 4.67
CA VAL A 2 3.71 7.59 5.90
C VAL A 2 2.57 6.63 5.58
N ASN A 3 2.57 5.47 6.25
CA ASN A 3 1.55 4.43 6.10
C ASN A 3 0.61 4.43 7.30
N VAL A 4 -0.70 4.46 7.05
CA VAL A 4 -1.74 4.35 8.09
C VAL A 4 -2.65 3.17 7.76
N PRO A 5 -2.95 2.28 8.73
CA PRO A 5 -3.82 1.13 8.47
C PRO A 5 -5.25 1.56 8.12
N LYS A 6 -5.89 0.82 7.21
CA LYS A 6 -7.29 1.03 6.80
C LYS A 6 -8.30 0.84 7.94
N GLN A 7 -7.93 0.09 8.97
CA GLN A 7 -8.74 -0.16 10.17
C GLN A 7 -7.89 -0.01 11.43
N ARG A 8 -8.42 0.68 12.44
CA ARG A 8 -7.74 0.87 13.74
C ARG A 8 -8.74 0.75 14.89
N ARG A 9 -8.39 0.01 15.94
CA ARG A 9 -9.18 -0.01 17.18
C ARG A 9 -8.89 1.26 17.98
N THR A 10 -9.91 2.06 18.26
CA THR A 10 -9.78 3.29 19.04
C THR A 10 -11.04 3.53 19.87
N PHE A 11 -10.95 4.39 20.89
CA PHE A 11 -12.11 4.77 21.69
C PHE A 11 -13.18 5.48 20.84
N CYS A 12 -14.43 5.04 20.96
CA CYS A 12 -15.59 5.70 20.39
C CYS A 12 -16.35 6.46 21.49
N LYS A 13 -16.63 7.75 21.27
CA LYS A 13 -17.36 8.59 22.24
C LYS A 13 -18.81 8.15 22.44
N LYS A 14 -19.51 7.74 21.37
CA LYS A 14 -20.91 7.28 21.46
C LYS A 14 -21.04 5.92 22.13
N CYS A 15 -20.19 4.97 21.72
CA CYS A 15 -20.24 3.61 22.26
C CYS A 15 -19.51 3.45 23.62
N LYS A 16 -18.76 4.47 24.04
CA LYS A 16 -17.92 4.50 25.26
C LYS A 16 -16.95 3.31 25.40
N LYS A 17 -16.60 2.66 24.28
CA LYS A 17 -15.78 1.45 24.23
C LYS A 17 -14.82 1.49 23.04
N HIS A 18 -13.73 0.72 23.12
CA HIS A 18 -12.77 0.60 22.04
C HIS A 18 -13.30 -0.31 20.94
N ARG A 19 -13.55 0.25 19.77
CA ARG A 19 -14.10 -0.47 18.61
C ARG A 19 -13.25 -0.28 17.37
N PRO A 20 -13.31 -1.21 16.40
CA PRO A 20 -12.70 -0.98 15.11
C PRO A 20 -13.33 0.24 14.43
N HIS A 21 -12.48 1.10 13.88
CA HIS A 21 -12.88 2.24 13.07
C HIS A 21 -12.31 2.09 11.66
N LYS A 22 -13.13 2.33 10.65
CA LYS A 22 -12.70 2.48 9.25
C LYS A 22 -11.99 3.82 9.10
N VAL A 23 -10.77 3.80 8.58
CA VAL A 23 -9.94 4.99 8.40
C VAL A 23 -9.99 5.41 6.95
N THR A 24 -10.37 6.66 6.71
CA THR A 24 -10.37 7.27 5.37
C THR A 24 -9.67 8.62 5.41
N GLN A 25 -9.17 9.09 4.27
CA GLN A 25 -8.63 10.44 4.17
C GLN A 25 -9.77 11.46 4.09
N TYR A 26 -9.66 12.56 4.83
CA TYR A 26 -10.56 13.70 4.65
C TYR A 26 -10.27 14.42 3.34
N LYS A 27 -11.31 14.60 2.53
CA LYS A 27 -11.30 15.44 1.33
C LYS A 27 -12.15 16.68 1.60
N LYS A 28 -11.62 17.86 1.26
CA LYS A 28 -12.39 19.11 1.31
C LYS A 28 -13.48 19.05 0.23
N SER A 29 -14.71 19.36 0.60
CA SER A 29 -15.83 19.47 -0.35
C SER A 29 -15.75 20.75 -1.18
N LYS A 30 -16.50 20.79 -2.28
CA LYS A 30 -16.76 22.03 -3.04
C LYS A 30 -17.42 23.07 -2.12
N GLU A 31 -17.08 24.33 -2.32
CA GLU A 31 -17.70 25.44 -1.59
C GLU A 31 -19.15 25.65 -2.04
N ARG A 32 -20.05 25.91 -1.08
CA ARG A 32 -21.48 26.15 -1.34
C ARG A 32 -21.70 27.63 -1.68
N GLN A 33 -22.35 27.89 -2.83
CA GLN A 33 -22.68 29.25 -3.29
C GLN A 33 -23.66 29.99 -2.38
N ALA A 34 -24.65 29.30 -1.82
CA ALA A 34 -25.63 29.89 -0.90
C ALA A 34 -25.07 30.26 0.48
N SER A 35 -23.79 29.98 0.77
CA SER A 35 -23.18 30.38 2.04
C SER A 35 -23.17 31.91 2.18
N GLN A 36 -23.38 32.43 3.39
CA GLN A 36 -23.50 33.88 3.62
C GLN A 36 -22.24 34.64 3.15
N GLY A 37 -21.05 34.10 3.43
CA GLY A 37 -19.78 34.69 3.01
C GLY A 37 -19.63 34.75 1.49
N ARG A 38 -20.04 33.68 0.80
CA ARG A 38 -20.00 33.63 -0.66
C ARG A 38 -21.01 34.57 -1.30
N ARG A 39 -22.26 34.60 -0.82
CA ARG A 39 -23.28 35.57 -1.26
C ARG A 39 -22.82 37.03 -1.11
N ARG A 40 -22.20 37.35 0.03
CA ARG A 40 -21.62 38.68 0.27
C ARG A 40 -20.48 38.99 -0.69
N TYR A 41 -19.60 38.02 -0.96
CA TYR A 41 -18.50 38.16 -1.91
C TYR A 41 -19.02 38.40 -3.32
N ASP A 42 -19.98 37.60 -3.78
CA ASP A 42 -20.54 37.71 -5.13
C ASP A 42 -21.23 39.06 -5.33
N ARG A 43 -22.01 39.54 -4.35
CA ARG A 43 -22.60 40.89 -4.38
C ARG A 43 -21.53 41.99 -4.38
N LYS A 44 -20.43 41.83 -3.63
CA LYS A 44 -19.33 42.80 -3.63
C LYS A 44 -18.59 42.82 -4.97
N GLN A 45 -18.52 41.67 -5.63
CA GLN A 45 -17.77 41.49 -6.88
C GLN A 45 -18.53 41.99 -8.12
N GLN A 46 -19.84 42.25 -8.01
CA GLN A 46 -20.67 42.79 -9.08
C GLN A 46 -20.37 44.29 -9.33
N GLY A 47 -20.48 44.71 -10.58
CA GLY A 47 -20.22 46.08 -11.02
C GLY A 47 -18.78 46.32 -11.48
N PHE A 48 -18.39 47.60 -11.54
CA PHE A 48 -17.04 48.02 -11.93
C PHE A 48 -16.10 48.06 -10.71
N GLY A 49 -14.79 47.96 -10.93
CA GLY A 49 -13.78 48.03 -9.86
C GLY A 49 -12.90 46.78 -9.69
N GLY A 50 -12.99 45.81 -10.60
CA GLY A 50 -12.07 44.68 -10.66
C GLY A 50 -12.15 43.75 -9.44
N GLN A 51 -11.02 43.16 -9.03
CA GLN A 51 -10.97 42.16 -7.97
C GLN A 51 -11.10 42.78 -6.57
N THR A 52 -12.16 42.45 -5.83
CA THR A 52 -12.54 43.19 -4.59
C THR A 52 -11.96 42.65 -3.28
N LYS A 53 -11.33 41.47 -3.30
CA LYS A 53 -10.61 40.87 -2.17
C LYS A 53 -9.25 40.31 -2.60
N PRO A 54 -8.24 40.39 -1.74
CA PRO A 54 -6.89 39.96 -2.08
C PRO A 54 -6.81 38.45 -2.32
N ILE A 55 -6.11 38.06 -3.39
CA ILE A 55 -5.74 36.66 -3.67
C ILE A 55 -4.37 36.40 -3.07
N PHE A 56 -4.25 35.37 -2.26
CA PHE A 56 -2.98 35.00 -1.64
C PHE A 56 -2.03 34.32 -2.65
N ARG A 57 -1.05 35.09 -3.17
CA ARG A 57 -0.08 34.63 -4.20
C ARG A 57 1.19 33.97 -3.61
N LYS A 58 1.72 34.47 -2.50
CA LYS A 58 3.02 34.05 -1.94
C LYS A 58 2.91 32.80 -1.03
N LYS A 59 2.60 31.63 -1.60
CA LYS A 59 2.48 30.37 -0.84
C LYS A 59 3.85 29.74 -0.57
N ALA A 60 4.34 29.83 0.66
CA ALA A 60 5.59 29.18 1.06
C ALA A 60 5.45 27.67 1.36
N LYS A 61 4.29 27.24 1.88
CA LYS A 61 4.10 25.84 2.32
C LYS A 61 3.65 24.96 1.16
N THR A 62 4.47 23.96 0.83
CA THR A 62 4.22 23.01 -0.26
C THR A 62 3.25 21.89 0.11
N THR A 63 3.28 21.43 1.37
CA THR A 63 2.45 20.31 1.87
C THR A 63 1.31 20.80 2.77
N LYS A 64 0.27 19.98 2.92
CA LYS A 64 -0.86 20.23 3.84
C LYS A 64 -0.81 19.25 5.01
N LYS A 65 -1.51 19.57 6.11
CA LYS A 65 -1.77 18.57 7.16
C LYS A 65 -2.82 17.60 6.63
N ILE A 66 -2.54 16.30 6.70
CA ILE A 66 -3.49 15.27 6.32
C ILE A 66 -4.40 15.02 7.52
N VAL A 67 -5.70 15.01 7.30
CA VAL A 67 -6.69 14.72 8.34
C VAL A 67 -7.35 13.38 8.02
N LEU A 68 -7.40 12.50 9.02
CA LEU A 68 -8.06 11.21 8.93
C LEU A 68 -9.50 11.34 9.41
N ARG A 69 -10.44 10.72 8.69
CA ARG A 69 -11.80 10.48 9.15
C ARG A 69 -11.88 9.04 9.64
N MET A 70 -12.10 8.89 10.95
CA MET A 70 -12.31 7.58 11.58
C MET A 70 -13.80 7.38 11.75
N GLU A 71 -14.37 6.39 11.07
CA GLU A 71 -15.78 6.02 11.18
C GLU A 71 -15.93 4.73 11.99
N CYS A 72 -16.71 4.77 13.08
CA CYS A 72 -17.00 3.58 13.87
C CYS A 72 -17.88 2.61 13.07
N THR A 73 -17.58 1.32 13.11
CA THR A 73 -18.34 0.29 12.39
C THR A 73 -19.77 0.11 12.92
N GLU A 74 -19.99 0.27 14.23
CA GLU A 74 -21.28 0.06 14.88
C GLU A 74 -22.17 1.31 14.78
N CYS A 75 -21.76 2.43 15.40
CA CYS A 75 -22.59 3.63 15.52
C CYS A 75 -22.44 4.65 14.38
N LYS A 76 -21.57 4.37 13.39
CA LYS A 76 -21.24 5.28 12.28
C LYS A 76 -20.78 6.69 12.71
N TYR A 77 -20.39 6.85 13.98
CA TYR A 77 -19.84 8.09 14.47
C TYR A 77 -18.49 8.38 13.80
N ARG A 78 -18.32 9.62 13.36
CA ARG A 78 -17.13 10.07 12.65
C ARG A 78 -16.33 11.01 13.55
N LYS A 79 -15.05 10.72 13.75
CA LYS A 79 -14.09 11.65 14.39
C LYS A 79 -12.98 12.01 13.41
N GLN A 80 -12.49 13.24 13.50
CA GLN A 80 -11.40 13.74 12.67
C GLN A 80 -10.13 13.85 13.49
N ILE A 81 -9.04 13.27 13.00
CA ILE A 81 -7.73 13.33 13.65
C ILE A 81 -6.72 13.93 12.67
N PRO A 82 -6.13 15.10 12.96
CA PRO A 82 -5.07 15.66 12.14
C PRO A 82 -3.75 14.92 12.39
N LEU A 83 -3.02 14.63 11.33
CA LEU A 83 -1.63 14.20 11.38
C LEU A 83 -0.67 15.40 11.22
N LYS A 84 0.61 15.15 11.46
CA LYS A 84 1.69 16.06 11.03
C LYS A 84 1.72 16.18 9.50
N ARG A 85 2.40 17.20 8.97
CA ARG A 85 2.54 17.39 7.52
C ARG A 85 3.44 16.29 6.94
N CYS A 86 3.02 15.70 5.82
CA CYS A 86 3.77 14.67 5.11
C CYS A 86 3.67 14.95 3.60
N LYS A 87 4.71 14.60 2.83
CA LYS A 87 4.71 14.74 1.36
C LYS A 87 3.86 13.65 0.69
N HIS A 88 4.11 12.39 1.04
CA HIS A 88 3.42 11.22 0.51
C HIS A 88 2.75 10.44 1.64
N PHE A 89 1.54 9.98 1.39
CA PHE A 89 0.69 9.33 2.36
C PHE A 89 -0.12 8.22 1.72
N GLU A 90 -0.07 7.03 2.34
CA GLU A 90 -0.68 5.82 1.83
C GLU A 90 -1.59 5.20 2.90
N LEU A 91 -2.74 4.69 2.46
CA LEU A 91 -3.67 3.95 3.32
C LEU A 91 -3.50 2.46 3.10
N GLY A 92 -2.99 1.78 4.13
CA GLY A 92 -2.85 0.32 4.17
C GLY A 92 -1.92 -0.20 3.09
N GLY A 93 -0.68 0.26 3.09
CA GLY A 93 0.39 -0.34 2.29
C GLY A 93 0.63 -1.79 2.70
N ASP A 94 1.01 -2.61 1.71
CA ASP A 94 1.29 -4.02 1.91
C ASP A 94 2.41 -4.20 2.93
N LYS A 95 2.12 -4.91 4.01
CA LYS A 95 3.18 -5.41 4.87
C LYS A 95 3.89 -6.49 4.06
N LYS A 96 5.13 -6.26 3.65
CA LYS A 96 6.00 -7.36 3.18
C LYS A 96 5.93 -8.46 4.24
N ARG A 97 5.31 -9.60 3.91
CA ARG A 97 5.37 -10.79 4.77
C ARG A 97 6.86 -11.10 4.94
N LYS A 98 7.34 -11.22 6.19
CA LYS A 98 8.57 -12.01 6.42
C LYS A 98 8.22 -13.42 5.94
N GLN A 99 8.84 -13.89 4.86
CA GLN A 99 8.81 -15.30 4.52
C GLN A 99 9.44 -16.04 5.70
N ASN A 100 8.60 -16.63 6.54
CA ASN A 100 9.04 -17.75 7.37
C ASN A 100 9.19 -18.90 6.38
N ASN A 101 10.41 -19.15 5.91
CA ASN A 101 10.70 -20.31 5.07
C ASN A 101 10.41 -21.59 5.88
N PRO A 102 9.39 -22.40 5.52
CA PRO A 102 9.11 -23.65 6.23
C PRO A 102 10.19 -24.71 5.99
N ALA A 103 11.10 -24.50 5.03
CA ALA A 103 12.17 -25.43 4.70
C ALA A 103 13.18 -25.68 5.83
N LEU A 104 13.41 -24.71 6.74
CA LEU A 104 14.36 -24.90 7.85
C LEU A 104 13.78 -25.75 9.00
N LEU A 105 12.44 -25.90 9.11
CA LEU A 105 11.81 -26.72 10.13
C LEU A 105 11.71 -28.20 9.74
N ALA A 106 11.80 -28.53 8.45
CA ALA A 106 11.75 -29.90 7.95
C ALA A 106 13.06 -30.69 8.18
N TYR A 107 14.21 -30.01 8.29
CA TYR A 107 15.50 -30.68 8.50
C TYR A 107 15.75 -31.17 9.93
N PHE A 108 14.98 -30.73 10.93
CA PHE A 108 15.15 -31.17 12.32
C PHE A 108 14.35 -32.43 12.70
N PHE A 109 13.39 -32.87 11.87
CA PHE A 109 12.48 -33.99 12.23
C PHE A 109 12.85 -35.35 11.61
N ILE A 110 13.83 -35.41 10.70
CA ILE A 110 14.26 -36.67 10.04
C ILE A 110 15.49 -37.30 10.75
N GLY A 111 16.00 -36.68 11.82
CA GLY A 111 17.22 -37.13 12.51
C GLY A 111 17.02 -38.07 13.70
N LEU A 112 15.79 -38.44 14.06
CA LEU A 112 15.54 -39.18 15.30
C LEU A 112 14.38 -40.18 15.19
N HIS A 113 14.48 -41.16 14.30
CA HIS A 113 13.75 -42.43 14.44
C HIS A 113 14.74 -43.59 14.34
N THR A 114 15.28 -43.89 15.52
CA THR A 114 15.67 -45.19 16.07
C THR A 114 15.48 -46.43 15.18
N ALA A 115 16.59 -47.13 14.99
CA ALA A 115 16.65 -48.54 14.62
C ALA A 115 16.03 -49.44 15.71
N ALA A 116 15.22 -50.44 15.32
CA ALA A 116 15.07 -51.73 16.03
C ALA A 116 14.13 -52.71 15.30
N THR A 117 14.64 -53.92 15.02
CA THR A 117 13.95 -55.22 14.79
C THR A 117 13.11 -55.38 13.49
N GLY A 118 13.07 -56.49 12.75
CA GLY A 118 13.55 -57.86 12.97
C GLY A 118 12.47 -58.91 12.67
N GLN A 119 12.52 -59.51 11.46
CA GLN A 119 12.03 -60.84 11.02
C GLN A 119 10.55 -61.13 10.59
N ARG A 120 10.49 -61.65 9.35
CA ARG A 120 9.70 -62.76 8.76
C ARG A 120 8.17 -62.65 8.59
N GLY A 121 7.75 -62.67 7.33
CA GLY A 121 6.41 -63.08 6.88
C GLY A 121 6.30 -63.02 5.36
N ASN A 122 6.08 -64.18 4.74
CA ASN A 122 5.90 -64.44 3.31
C ASN A 122 4.60 -63.80 2.80
N ASP A 123 4.62 -63.11 1.65
CA ASP A 123 3.56 -63.08 0.62
C ASP A 123 4.03 -62.23 -0.58
N ARG A 124 4.09 -62.85 -1.77
CA ARG A 124 4.22 -62.20 -3.09
C ARG A 124 2.82 -61.74 -3.57
N PRO A 125 2.68 -61.00 -4.68
CA PRO A 125 3.42 -59.83 -5.17
C PRO A 125 2.45 -58.70 -5.62
N GLN A 126 2.92 -57.45 -5.77
CA GLN A 126 2.54 -56.54 -6.87
C GLN A 126 3.30 -55.21 -6.71
N THR A 127 4.52 -55.15 -7.24
CA THR A 127 5.14 -53.86 -7.59
C THR A 127 4.51 -53.35 -8.88
N GLN A 128 3.49 -52.50 -8.76
CA GLN A 128 3.15 -51.59 -9.84
C GLN A 128 4.17 -50.45 -9.83
N LEU A 129 5.04 -50.45 -10.83
CA LEU A 129 5.74 -49.25 -11.28
C LEU A 129 4.67 -48.29 -11.84
N VAL A 130 4.23 -47.34 -11.03
CA VAL A 130 3.59 -46.14 -11.58
C VAL A 130 4.69 -45.31 -12.22
N LEU A 131 4.75 -45.37 -13.57
CA LEU A 131 5.37 -44.32 -14.38
C LEU A 131 4.76 -42.99 -13.91
N ILE A 132 5.59 -42.14 -13.31
CA ILE A 132 5.29 -40.72 -13.20
C ILE A 132 5.68 -40.13 -14.56
N ASP A 133 4.66 -39.68 -15.29
CA ASP A 133 4.79 -39.13 -16.62
C ASP A 133 5.78 -37.95 -16.69
N PRO A 134 6.52 -37.83 -17.81
CA PRO A 134 7.43 -36.72 -18.05
C PRO A 134 6.69 -35.40 -18.28
N LEU A 135 7.27 -34.34 -17.72
CA LEU A 135 6.91 -32.92 -17.85
C LEU A 135 6.44 -32.52 -19.27
N PRO A 136 5.36 -31.71 -19.40
CA PRO A 136 4.96 -31.17 -20.68
C PRO A 136 5.93 -30.06 -21.12
N SER A 137 6.52 -30.33 -22.27
CA SER A 137 7.08 -29.43 -23.27
C SER A 137 6.54 -28.00 -23.27
N VAL A 138 7.43 -27.05 -22.98
CA VAL A 138 7.25 -25.63 -23.35
C VAL A 138 7.62 -25.49 -24.81
N GLN A 139 6.61 -25.41 -25.68
CA GLN A 139 6.78 -25.15 -27.10
C GLN A 139 6.77 -23.65 -27.38
N TRP A 140 7.71 -23.27 -28.24
CA TRP A 140 8.07 -21.93 -28.67
C TRP A 140 6.95 -21.17 -29.37
N GLN A 141 6.80 -19.88 -29.05
CA GLN A 141 6.33 -18.89 -30.02
C GLN A 141 7.42 -17.83 -30.23
N ARG A 142 7.99 -17.90 -31.42
CA ARG A 142 8.87 -16.92 -32.05
C ARG A 142 7.99 -15.89 -32.74
N CYS A 143 8.17 -14.60 -32.47
CA CYS A 143 8.39 -13.60 -33.53
C CYS A 143 8.53 -12.16 -33.02
N LYS A 144 9.51 -11.50 -33.65
CA LYS A 144 9.72 -10.06 -33.85
C LYS A 144 10.04 -9.22 -32.61
N VAL A 145 11.29 -8.78 -32.51
CA VAL A 145 11.65 -7.38 -32.81
C VAL A 145 13.09 -7.35 -33.35
N GLN A 146 13.19 -6.95 -34.61
CA GLN A 146 14.36 -6.37 -35.24
C GLN A 146 14.63 -5.01 -34.59
N SER A 147 15.89 -4.68 -34.29
CA SER A 147 16.53 -3.35 -34.51
C SER A 147 17.40 -2.86 -33.34
N TYR A 148 18.65 -2.57 -33.72
CA TYR A 148 19.55 -1.53 -33.21
C TYR A 148 20.17 -1.77 -31.82
N LEU A 149 21.45 -2.13 -31.78
CA LEU A 149 22.58 -1.18 -31.68
C LEU A 149 22.41 -0.28 -30.46
N ASP A 150 23.21 -0.52 -29.41
CA ASP A 150 24.03 0.49 -28.75
C ASP A 150 24.74 -0.10 -27.52
N LEU A 151 25.90 -0.69 -27.79
CA LEU A 151 26.92 -1.05 -26.81
C LEU A 151 28.22 -0.36 -27.22
N PHE A 152 28.36 0.94 -26.93
CA PHE A 152 29.67 1.56 -26.71
C PHE A 152 29.46 2.73 -25.72
N ARG A 153 29.75 2.54 -24.42
CA ARG A 153 31.06 2.72 -23.77
C ARG A 153 31.59 4.16 -23.83
N TYR A 154 31.75 4.71 -22.63
CA TYR A 154 32.60 5.82 -22.20
C TYR A 154 32.17 7.26 -22.54
N GLY A 155 32.00 8.04 -21.48
CA GLY A 155 31.74 9.47 -21.49
C GLY A 155 31.69 10.00 -20.06
N GLU A 156 32.87 10.19 -19.48
CA GLU A 156 33.09 10.94 -18.24
C GLU A 156 32.61 12.39 -18.40
N VAL A 157 31.95 12.96 -17.38
CA VAL A 157 31.90 14.42 -17.14
C VAL A 157 31.45 14.71 -15.69
N PRO A 158 31.81 15.87 -15.10
CA PRO A 158 32.75 15.90 -13.98
C PRO A 158 32.13 16.44 -12.69
N TRP A 159 32.90 16.26 -11.62
CA TRP A 159 32.72 16.90 -10.33
C TRP A 159 32.57 18.42 -10.48
N CYS A 160 31.46 18.97 -9.98
CA CYS A 160 31.32 20.42 -9.83
C CYS A 160 31.69 20.80 -8.39
N ASN A 161 32.71 21.66 -8.30
CA ASN A 161 33.31 22.15 -7.08
C ASN A 161 32.35 22.99 -6.24
N ARG A 162 32.57 22.86 -4.93
CA ARG A 162 32.08 23.73 -3.87
C ARG A 162 33.11 24.85 -3.68
N SER A 163 32.71 26.09 -3.96
CA SER A 163 33.26 27.33 -3.38
C SER A 163 32.22 28.42 -3.60
#